data_AF-A0A8I1EP04-F1
#
_entry.id   AF-A0A8I1EP04-F1
#
_cell.length_a   1.000
_cell.length_b   1.000
_cell.length_c   1.000
_cell.angle_alpha   90.00
_cell.angle_beta   90.00
_cell.angle_gamma   90.00
#
_symmetry.space_group_name_H-M   'P 1'
#
loop_
_entity.id
_entity.type
_entity.pdbx_description
1 polymer ?
#
loop_
_entity_poly.entity_id
_entity_poly.type
_entity_poly.pdbx_seq_one_letter_code
_entity_poly.pdbx_strand_id
1 'polypeptide(L)'
;MQHLDLQVIRQALQWSCDGQRVWLCTVLATYGSAPRAPGSLLAVNASGQWLGSLSGGCVEDDFLERVALGEFPEPVAIVRYGDGSDPRSRVRLPCGGVLEVLVENLPVECEVQAHLRELERALQGQRRVLREVSLPTGTRQLFDDHSQGPRVERENARVRLRVGAAQRLLLAGYSSVAYFCVEFGRGMGFEVILCEPRDEVLDGVVLNGIEVRRELPSEFIANGGCHADTAVVALTHDPKIDDLAMLEAVRTEAFYIGVMGSKATSDKRRERLQRIGGLGCDELARIHAPIGLNLGSKTPAEIALAVLADILRVRNGIERAAL
;
A
#
# COMPACT_ATOMS: atom_id res chain seq x y z
N MET A 1 1.66 1.37 -7.02
CA MET A 1 2.88 0.62 -7.34
C MET A 1 3.92 0.96 -6.27
N GLN A 2 4.11 0.11 -5.25
CA GLN A 2 5.19 0.23 -4.24
C GLN A 2 6.51 -0.42 -4.70
N HIS A 3 6.65 -0.65 -6.01
CA HIS A 3 7.90 -1.12 -6.61
C HIS A 3 9.06 -0.15 -6.37
N LEU A 4 8.77 1.16 -6.37
CA LEU A 4 9.79 2.17 -6.11
C LEU A 4 10.31 2.10 -4.68
N ASP A 5 9.45 1.92 -3.68
CA ASP A 5 9.87 1.86 -2.28
C ASP A 5 10.79 0.64 -2.03
N LEU A 6 10.45 -0.52 -2.62
CA LEU A 6 11.30 -1.71 -2.59
C LEU A 6 12.65 -1.47 -3.29
N GLN A 7 12.64 -0.81 -4.46
CA GLN A 7 13.87 -0.45 -5.16
C GLN A 7 14.73 0.51 -4.34
N VAL A 8 14.14 1.52 -3.68
CA VAL A 8 14.82 2.48 -2.81
C VAL A 8 15.50 1.76 -1.64
N ILE A 9 14.79 0.88 -0.94
CA ILE A 9 15.35 0.15 0.20
C ILE A 9 16.45 -0.82 -0.25
N ARG A 10 16.26 -1.53 -1.37
CA ARG A 10 17.30 -2.41 -1.95
C ARG A 10 18.56 -1.63 -2.30
N GLN A 11 18.39 -0.47 -2.95
CA GLN A 11 19.52 0.34 -3.35
C GLN A 11 20.25 0.95 -2.15
N ALA A 12 19.51 1.42 -1.14
CA ALA A 12 20.07 1.88 0.12
C ALA A 12 20.86 0.78 0.83
N LEU A 13 20.32 -0.45 0.88
CA LEU A 13 21.01 -1.60 1.44
C LEU A 13 22.30 -1.90 0.67
N GLN A 14 22.23 -1.90 -0.66
CA GLN A 14 23.40 -2.14 -1.50
C GLN A 14 24.50 -1.10 -1.25
N TRP A 15 24.17 0.20 -1.26
CA TRP A 15 25.13 1.26 -0.96
C TRP A 15 25.75 1.13 0.43
N SER A 16 24.96 0.78 1.45
CA SER A 16 25.47 0.56 2.80
C SER A 16 26.41 -0.65 2.88
N CYS A 17 26.10 -1.74 2.17
CA CYS A 17 26.99 -2.91 2.04
C CYS A 17 28.27 -2.58 1.28
N ASP A 18 28.23 -1.65 0.33
CA ASP A 18 29.38 -1.16 -0.44
C ASP A 18 30.22 -0.13 0.33
N GLY A 19 29.95 0.06 1.62
CA GLY A 19 30.73 0.97 2.47
C GLY A 19 30.36 2.44 2.32
N GLN A 20 29.19 2.75 1.77
CA GLN A 20 28.73 4.13 1.54
C GLN A 20 27.68 4.55 2.57
N ARG A 21 27.83 5.77 3.09
CA ARG A 21 26.80 6.43 3.89
C ARG A 21 25.56 6.68 3.04
N VAL A 22 24.38 6.53 3.64
CA VAL A 22 23.09 6.74 2.98
C VAL A 22 22.25 7.72 3.77
N TRP A 23 21.60 8.67 3.10
CA TRP A 23 20.49 9.43 3.66
C TRP A 23 19.18 8.85 3.17
N LEU A 24 18.38 8.31 4.09
CA LEU A 24 17.03 7.82 3.80
C LEU A 24 16.02 8.90 4.17
N CYS A 25 15.26 9.34 3.19
CA CYS A 25 14.27 10.38 3.32
C CYS A 25 12.86 9.81 3.23
N THR A 26 11.97 10.24 4.11
CA THR A 26 10.56 9.83 4.13
C THR A 26 9.65 11.04 4.21
N VAL A 27 8.67 11.15 3.30
CA VAL A 27 7.62 12.18 3.39
C VAL A 27 6.76 11.89 4.62
N LEU A 28 6.73 12.80 5.59
CA LEU A 28 5.95 12.65 6.82
C LEU A 28 4.53 13.17 6.68
N ALA A 29 4.40 14.36 6.10
CA ALA A 29 3.14 15.05 5.97
C ALA A 29 3.17 15.94 4.73
N THR A 30 2.00 16.13 4.16
CA THR A 30 1.80 17.01 3.02
C THR A 30 0.64 17.96 3.30
N TYR A 31 0.77 19.21 2.89
CA TYR A 31 -0.28 20.23 3.01
C TYR A 31 -0.52 20.86 1.65
N GLY A 32 -1.79 21.04 1.29
CA GLY A 32 -2.16 21.48 -0.06
C GLY A 32 -1.84 20.42 -1.13
N SER A 33 -1.63 20.88 -2.36
CA SER A 33 -1.45 20.02 -3.54
C SER A 33 -0.01 19.49 -3.64
N ALA A 34 0.43 18.68 -2.70
CA ALA A 34 1.77 18.10 -2.75
C ALA A 34 1.86 16.90 -3.72
N PRO A 35 2.98 16.74 -4.45
CA PRO A 35 3.15 15.73 -5.51
C PRO A 35 3.30 14.28 -5.02
N ARG A 36 3.71 14.05 -3.77
CA ARG A 36 3.91 12.71 -3.19
C ARG A 36 3.12 12.55 -1.90
N ALA A 37 2.71 11.33 -1.60
CA ALA A 37 1.94 11.01 -0.40
C ALA A 37 2.86 10.75 0.81
N PRO A 38 2.36 10.91 2.04
CA PRO A 38 3.06 10.44 3.23
C PRO A 38 3.54 8.99 3.10
N GLY A 39 4.79 8.74 3.46
CA GLY A 39 5.50 7.47 3.35
C GLY A 39 6.25 7.25 2.03
N SER A 40 6.21 8.20 1.08
CA SER A 40 7.10 8.16 -0.09
C SER A 40 8.57 8.26 0.33
N LEU A 41 9.42 7.44 -0.31
CA LEU A 41 10.84 7.30 0.03
C LEU A 41 11.78 7.90 -1.03
N LEU A 42 12.92 8.38 -0.56
CA LEU A 42 14.10 8.75 -1.35
C LEU A 42 15.35 8.27 -0.60
N ALA A 43 16.29 7.64 -1.30
CA ALA A 43 17.61 7.33 -0.76
C ALA A 43 18.67 8.07 -1.56
N VAL A 44 19.66 8.64 -0.87
CA VAL A 44 20.82 9.33 -1.45
C VAL A 44 22.09 8.77 -0.81
N ASN A 45 23.14 8.52 -1.59
CA ASN A 45 24.43 8.09 -1.04
C ASN A 45 25.46 9.23 -0.98
N ALA A 46 26.61 8.97 -0.36
CA ALA A 46 27.73 9.91 -0.25
C ALA A 46 28.33 10.38 -1.58
N SER A 47 28.09 9.67 -2.69
CA SER A 47 28.56 10.07 -4.02
C SER A 47 27.54 10.93 -4.78
N GLY A 48 26.40 11.27 -4.17
CA GLY A 48 25.34 12.08 -4.78
C GLY A 48 24.44 11.30 -5.74
N GLN A 49 24.54 9.97 -5.78
CA GLN A 49 23.57 9.13 -6.47
C GLN A 49 22.30 9.02 -5.62
N TRP A 50 21.15 8.95 -6.28
CA TRP A 50 19.87 8.88 -5.60
C TRP A 50 18.87 7.98 -6.32
N LEU A 51 17.88 7.50 -5.57
CA LEU A 51 16.76 6.73 -6.07
C LEU A 51 15.53 7.01 -5.21
N GLY A 52 14.34 7.09 -5.82
CA GLY A 52 13.09 7.38 -5.13
C GLY A 52 12.45 8.66 -5.64
N SER A 53 11.61 9.32 -4.84
CA SER A 53 11.12 10.68 -5.14
C SER A 53 10.33 11.26 -3.97
N LEU A 54 10.62 12.52 -3.63
CA LEU A 54 9.90 13.34 -2.66
C LEU A 54 8.94 14.32 -3.33
N SER A 55 9.30 14.86 -4.49
CA SER A 55 8.48 15.85 -5.21
C SER A 55 8.40 15.65 -6.71
N GLY A 56 9.35 14.92 -7.29
CA GLY A 56 9.49 14.75 -8.74
C GLY A 56 10.40 15.79 -9.39
N GLY A 57 11.31 16.43 -8.64
CA GLY A 57 12.34 17.32 -9.18
C GLY A 57 12.94 18.26 -8.15
N CYS A 58 12.32 19.43 -7.97
CA CYS A 58 12.93 20.56 -7.27
C CYS A 58 13.36 20.31 -5.81
N VAL A 59 12.66 19.44 -5.08
CA VAL A 59 13.03 19.09 -3.70
C VAL A 59 14.22 18.15 -3.67
N GLU A 60 14.29 17.23 -4.63
CA GLU A 60 15.41 16.29 -4.76
C GLU A 60 16.72 17.01 -5.07
N ASP A 61 16.71 18.00 -5.96
CA ASP A 61 17.89 18.78 -6.32
C ASP A 61 18.43 19.61 -5.13
N ASP A 62 17.56 20.33 -4.41
CA ASP A 62 17.94 21.09 -3.20
C ASP A 62 18.45 20.16 -2.10
N PHE A 63 17.81 18.99 -1.92
CA PHE A 63 18.27 18.01 -0.96
C PHE A 63 19.69 17.50 -1.28
N LEU A 64 19.97 17.18 -2.54
CA LEU A 64 21.30 16.75 -3.00
C LEU A 64 22.37 17.83 -2.76
N GLU A 65 22.05 19.10 -3.05
CA GLU A 65 22.96 20.22 -2.79
C GLU A 65 23.27 20.35 -1.29
N ARG A 66 22.25 20.27 -0.44
CA ARG A 66 22.41 20.35 1.03
C ARG A 66 23.19 19.18 1.61
N VAL A 67 23.00 17.97 1.07
CA VAL A 67 23.83 16.80 1.40
C VAL A 67 25.29 17.05 1.03
N ALA A 68 25.56 17.58 -0.17
CA ALA A 68 26.92 17.90 -0.61
C ALA A 68 27.60 19.00 0.23
N LEU A 69 26.81 19.93 0.77
CA LEU A 69 27.25 20.95 1.73
C LEU A 69 27.40 20.42 3.18
N GLY A 70 27.05 19.16 3.44
CA GLY A 70 27.18 18.54 4.76
C GLY A 70 26.13 19.00 5.78
N GLU A 71 24.95 19.46 5.34
CA GLU A 71 23.92 20.04 6.22
C GLU A 71 23.17 19.01 7.09
N PHE A 72 23.37 17.71 6.87
CA PHE A 72 22.71 16.63 7.59
C PHE A 72 23.71 15.73 8.35
N PRO A 73 24.48 16.27 9.31
CA PRO A 73 25.44 15.48 10.09
C PRO A 73 24.75 14.67 11.20
N GLU A 74 23.63 15.17 11.72
CA GLU A 74 22.87 14.53 12.80
C GLU A 74 22.20 13.22 12.34
N PRO A 75 21.95 12.26 13.25
CA PRO A 75 21.29 11.00 12.91
C PRO A 75 19.92 11.19 12.25
N VAL A 76 19.18 12.22 12.67
CA VAL A 76 17.86 12.57 12.16
C VAL A 76 17.71 14.08 12.04
N ALA A 77 17.08 14.52 10.95
CA ALA A 77 16.58 15.88 10.77
C ALA A 77 15.15 15.85 10.22
N ILE A 78 14.37 16.89 10.51
CA ILE A 78 13.11 17.15 9.82
C ILE A 78 13.29 18.40 8.98
N VAL A 79 13.01 18.28 7.68
CA VAL A 79 13.10 19.36 6.71
C VAL A 79 11.71 19.70 6.22
N ARG A 80 11.40 20.99 6.11
CA ARG A 80 10.11 21.47 5.64
C ARG A 80 10.30 22.31 4.37
N TYR A 81 9.66 21.90 3.29
CA TYR A 81 9.77 22.51 1.96
C TYR A 81 8.47 23.22 1.56
N GLY A 82 8.58 24.33 0.83
CA GLY A 82 7.44 24.98 0.14
C GLY A 82 6.83 26.21 0.82
N ASP A 83 6.85 26.30 2.16
CA ASP A 83 6.33 27.45 2.90
C ASP A 83 7.38 28.51 3.28
N GLY A 84 8.65 28.27 2.92
CA GLY A 84 9.76 29.15 3.26
C GLY A 84 10.10 29.18 4.76
N SER A 85 9.56 28.24 5.55
CA SER A 85 9.85 28.14 6.99
C SER A 85 11.26 27.62 7.26
N ASP A 86 11.84 26.83 6.34
CA ASP A 86 13.24 26.45 6.40
C ASP A 86 14.09 27.54 5.73
N PRO A 87 14.86 28.36 6.49
CA PRO A 87 15.71 29.40 5.93
C PRO A 87 16.85 28.85 5.06
N ARG A 88 17.14 27.54 5.15
CA ARG A 88 18.16 26.86 4.36
C ARG A 88 17.62 26.33 3.03
N SER A 89 16.31 26.13 2.90
CA SER A 89 15.70 25.71 1.64
C SER A 89 15.22 26.91 0.84
N ARG A 90 15.61 26.97 -0.43
CA ARG A 90 15.13 28.01 -1.36
C ARG A 90 13.97 27.52 -2.23
N VAL A 91 13.54 26.27 -2.04
CA VAL A 91 12.54 25.62 -2.88
C VAL A 91 11.15 26.14 -2.56
N ARG A 92 10.52 26.70 -3.58
CA ARG A 92 9.07 26.93 -3.61
C ARG A 92 8.45 25.88 -4.51
N LEU A 93 7.52 25.12 -3.95
CA LEU A 93 6.81 24.10 -4.72
C LEU A 93 5.87 24.79 -5.72
N PRO A 94 5.95 24.47 -7.03
CA PRO A 94 5.12 25.13 -8.05
C PRO A 94 3.62 24.88 -7.85
N CYS A 95 3.28 23.79 -7.17
CA CYS A 95 1.91 23.45 -6.78
C CYS A 95 1.40 24.22 -5.55
N GLY A 96 2.25 25.04 -4.90
CA GLY A 96 1.92 25.77 -3.67
C GLY A 96 1.75 24.90 -2.43
N GLY A 97 2.08 23.61 -2.51
CA GLY A 97 2.02 22.69 -1.37
C GLY A 97 3.18 22.87 -0.39
N VAL A 98 3.10 22.14 0.73
CA VAL A 98 4.17 22.04 1.73
C VAL A 98 4.46 20.57 2.01
N LEU A 99 5.74 20.23 2.15
CA LEU A 99 6.21 18.88 2.45
C LEU A 99 7.03 18.89 3.74
N GLU A 100 6.69 18.00 4.68
CA GLU A 100 7.58 17.66 5.79
C GLU A 100 8.29 16.35 5.46
N VAL A 101 9.61 16.35 5.55
CA VAL A 101 10.47 15.20 5.20
C VAL A 101 11.33 14.85 6.40
N LEU A 102 11.25 13.59 6.82
CA LEU A 102 12.22 12.99 7.74
C LEU A 102 13.47 12.64 6.94
N VAL A 103 14.63 13.12 7.38
CA VAL A 103 15.93 12.79 6.82
C VAL A 103 16.69 11.98 7.86
N GLU A 104 17.05 10.75 7.54
CA GLU A 104 17.82 9.86 8.40
C GLU A 104 19.22 9.69 7.82
N ASN A 105 20.23 10.10 8.58
CA ASN A 105 21.63 9.90 8.23
C ASN A 105 22.06 8.50 8.68
N LEU A 106 22.11 7.55 7.75
CA LEU A 106 22.42 6.15 8.01
C LEU A 106 23.93 5.89 7.81
N PRO A 107 24.70 5.68 8.89
CA PRO A 107 26.11 5.34 8.80
C PRO A 107 26.33 3.92 8.25
N VAL A 108 27.59 3.62 7.92
CA VAL A 108 28.03 2.31 7.43
C VAL A 108 28.19 1.35 8.61
N GLU A 109 27.09 0.80 9.07
CA GLU A 109 27.04 -0.07 10.25
C GLU A 109 26.22 -1.34 9.99
N CYS A 110 26.63 -2.45 10.61
CA CYS A 110 25.92 -3.73 10.47
C CYS A 110 24.45 -3.64 10.94
N GLU A 111 24.15 -2.83 11.96
CA GLU A 111 22.79 -2.60 12.44
C GLU A 111 21.91 -1.91 11.39
N VAL A 112 22.46 -0.94 10.66
CA VAL A 112 21.75 -0.26 9.55
C VAL A 112 21.44 -1.25 8.44
N GLN A 113 22.41 -2.05 8.03
CA GLN A 113 22.23 -3.07 6.99
C GLN A 113 21.20 -4.12 7.41
N ALA A 114 21.24 -4.58 8.67
CA ALA A 114 20.25 -5.51 9.20
C ALA A 114 18.84 -4.90 9.18
N HIS A 115 18.71 -3.64 9.60
CA HIS A 115 17.43 -2.91 9.55
C HIS A 115 16.89 -2.80 8.11
N LEU A 116 17.72 -2.40 7.15
CA LEU A 116 17.32 -2.27 5.74
C LEU A 116 16.90 -3.62 5.12
N ARG A 117 17.57 -4.73 5.46
CA ARG A 117 17.16 -6.09 5.04
C ARG A 117 15.78 -6.45 5.55
N GLU A 118 15.47 -6.12 6.80
CA GLU A 118 14.14 -6.38 7.36
C GLU A 118 13.06 -5.55 6.67
N LEU A 119 13.35 -4.29 6.30
CA LEU A 119 12.45 -3.49 5.48
C LEU A 119 12.25 -4.07 4.07
N GLU A 120 13.31 -4.57 3.44
CA GLU A 120 13.21 -5.23 2.14
C GLU A 120 12.29 -6.45 2.22
N ARG A 121 12.49 -7.32 3.23
CA ARG A 121 11.64 -8.50 3.48
C ARG A 121 10.18 -8.12 3.68
N ALA A 122 9.93 -7.04 4.42
CA ALA A 122 8.57 -6.55 4.63
C ALA A 122 7.93 -6.05 3.32
N LEU A 123 8.66 -5.27 2.51
CA LEU A 123 8.21 -4.79 1.21
C LEU A 123 8.02 -5.91 0.17
N GLN A 124 8.72 -7.04 0.34
CA GLN A 124 8.49 -8.27 -0.43
C GLN A 124 7.26 -9.07 0.02
N GLY A 125 6.59 -8.65 1.11
CA GLY A 125 5.38 -9.29 1.61
C GLY A 125 5.61 -10.47 2.54
N GLN A 126 6.82 -10.65 3.08
CA GLN A 126 7.10 -11.74 4.03
C GLN A 126 6.42 -11.51 5.37
N ARG A 127 6.37 -10.25 5.84
CA ARG A 127 5.64 -9.81 7.03
C ARG A 127 5.39 -8.31 6.96
N ARG A 128 4.38 -7.83 7.67
CA ARG A 128 4.16 -6.40 7.84
C ARG A 128 4.80 -5.92 9.15
N VAL A 129 5.47 -4.77 9.09
CA VAL A 129 6.17 -4.20 10.25
C VAL A 129 5.79 -2.74 10.48
N LEU A 130 5.72 -2.36 11.76
CA LEU A 130 5.68 -0.98 12.20
C LEU A 130 7.11 -0.55 12.52
N ARG A 131 7.64 0.35 11.70
CA ARG A 131 8.95 0.95 11.91
C ARG A 131 8.81 2.21 12.74
N GLU A 132 9.47 2.24 13.89
CA GLU A 132 9.52 3.42 14.75
C GLU A 132 10.90 4.07 14.69
N VAL A 133 10.93 5.39 14.45
CA VAL A 133 12.14 6.22 14.46
C VAL A 133 12.03 7.25 15.58
N SER A 134 12.99 7.25 16.49
CA SER A 134 13.15 8.26 17.53
C SER A 134 13.77 9.53 16.94
N LEU A 135 13.06 10.65 17.02
CA LEU A 135 13.55 11.93 16.50
C LEU A 135 14.78 12.46 17.27
N PRO A 136 14.88 12.34 18.61
CA PRO A 136 16.04 12.85 19.35
C PRO A 136 17.33 12.05 19.16
N THR A 137 17.21 10.74 18.93
CA THR A 137 18.38 9.82 18.94
C THR A 137 18.64 9.17 17.58
N GLY A 138 17.69 9.22 16.67
CA GLY A 138 17.70 8.47 15.41
C GLY A 138 17.62 6.96 15.56
N THR A 139 17.40 6.43 16.77
CA THR A 139 17.25 4.99 16.97
C THR A 139 16.02 4.46 16.26
N ARG A 140 16.17 3.29 15.62
CA ARG A 140 15.13 2.66 14.80
C ARG A 140 14.76 1.31 15.39
N GLN A 141 13.48 1.03 15.47
CA GLN A 141 12.95 -0.25 15.94
C GLN A 141 11.89 -0.76 14.97
N LEU A 142 11.74 -2.08 14.90
CA LEU A 142 10.73 -2.76 14.11
C LEU A 142 9.87 -3.59 15.04
N PHE A 143 8.56 -3.44 14.91
CA PHE A 143 7.56 -4.24 15.59
C PHE A 143 6.72 -4.96 14.54
N ASP A 144 6.19 -6.13 14.86
CA ASP A 144 5.18 -6.75 14.01
C ASP A 144 3.93 -5.88 13.99
N ASP A 145 3.34 -5.68 12.81
CA ASP A 145 2.15 -4.86 12.63
C ASP A 145 1.01 -5.67 12.03
N HIS A 146 -0.01 -5.91 12.86
CA HIS A 146 -1.25 -6.57 12.47
C HIS A 146 -2.42 -5.57 12.42
N SER A 147 -2.18 -4.30 12.71
CA SER A 147 -3.21 -3.26 12.76
C SER A 147 -3.48 -2.66 11.38
N GLN A 148 -4.59 -1.93 11.22
CA GLN A 148 -4.79 -1.04 10.06
C GLN A 148 -4.58 0.41 10.48
N GLY A 149 -4.39 1.31 9.52
CA GLY A 149 -4.19 2.73 9.82
C GLY A 149 -3.37 3.50 8.78
N PRO A 150 -3.13 4.80 9.01
CA PRO A 150 -2.38 5.65 8.10
C PRO A 150 -0.93 5.16 7.95
N ARG A 151 -0.35 5.33 6.75
CA ARG A 151 1.02 4.86 6.48
C ARG A 151 2.07 5.52 7.39
N VAL A 152 1.85 6.77 7.75
CA VAL A 152 2.71 7.57 8.63
C VAL A 152 1.89 8.07 9.80
N GLU A 153 2.41 7.89 11.00
CA GLU A 153 1.91 8.49 12.24
C GLU A 153 3.05 9.21 12.94
N ARG A 154 2.78 10.39 13.48
CA ARG A 154 3.74 11.17 14.26
C ARG A 154 3.19 11.40 15.65
N GLU A 155 3.93 10.94 16.65
CA GLU A 155 3.57 11.10 18.06
C GLU A 155 4.77 11.70 18.81
N ASN A 156 4.61 12.92 19.33
CA ASN A 156 5.63 13.61 20.13
C ASN A 156 7.01 13.61 19.44
N ALA A 157 7.95 12.84 20.00
CA ALA A 157 9.35 12.72 19.58
C ALA A 157 9.62 11.45 18.75
N ARG A 158 8.58 10.81 18.18
CA ARG A 158 8.70 9.60 17.37
C ARG A 158 7.88 9.67 16.09
N VAL A 159 8.37 8.97 15.06
CA VAL A 159 7.66 8.73 13.81
C VAL A 159 7.45 7.24 13.66
N ARG A 160 6.22 6.82 13.34
CA ARG A 160 5.86 5.46 13.02
C ARG A 160 5.51 5.34 11.54
N LEU A 161 6.10 4.35 10.89
CA LEU A 161 5.94 4.06 9.47
C LEU A 161 5.49 2.62 9.32
N ARG A 162 4.34 2.42 8.68
CA ARG A 162 3.88 1.07 8.30
C ARG A 162 4.57 0.65 7.02
N VAL A 163 5.27 -0.48 7.07
CA VAL A 163 6.03 -1.04 5.96
C VAL A 163 5.55 -2.47 5.73
N GLY A 164 5.11 -2.74 4.51
CA GLY A 164 4.56 -4.02 4.08
C GLY A 164 4.52 -4.08 2.55
N ALA A 165 4.05 -5.19 2.00
CA ALA A 165 3.94 -5.35 0.55
C ALA A 165 3.04 -4.29 -0.09
N ALA A 166 3.20 -4.14 -1.41
CA ALA A 166 2.27 -3.37 -2.22
C ALA A 166 0.83 -3.79 -1.91
N GLN A 167 -0.04 -2.80 -1.72
CA GLN A 167 -1.45 -3.07 -1.55
C GLN A 167 -1.96 -3.76 -2.81
N ARG A 168 -2.52 -4.95 -2.62
CA ARG A 168 -2.96 -5.80 -3.71
C ARG A 168 -4.48 -5.77 -3.80
N LEU A 169 -4.99 -5.62 -5.02
CA LEU A 169 -6.40 -5.81 -5.33
C LEU A 169 -6.52 -7.08 -6.18
N LEU A 170 -6.96 -8.17 -5.55
CA LEU A 170 -7.25 -9.42 -6.23
C LEU A 170 -8.71 -9.40 -6.69
N LEU A 171 -8.91 -9.39 -8.00
CA LEU A 171 -10.21 -9.54 -8.63
C LEU A 171 -10.46 -11.03 -8.89
N ALA A 172 -11.37 -11.62 -8.13
CA ALA A 172 -11.83 -12.99 -8.32
C ALA A 172 -12.90 -13.01 -9.41
N GLY A 173 -12.43 -13.17 -10.65
CA GLY A 173 -13.22 -13.23 -11.87
C GLY A 173 -13.52 -11.86 -12.48
N TYR A 174 -13.69 -11.87 -13.80
CA TYR A 174 -13.93 -10.71 -14.62
C TYR A 174 -15.43 -10.43 -14.77
N SER A 175 -15.76 -9.14 -14.80
CA SER A 175 -17.08 -8.60 -15.08
C SER A 175 -16.95 -7.12 -15.48
N SER A 176 -18.06 -6.50 -15.89
CA SER A 176 -18.09 -5.06 -16.15
C SER A 176 -17.72 -4.22 -14.94
N VAL A 177 -18.04 -4.67 -13.71
CA VAL A 177 -17.60 -4.01 -12.47
C VAL A 177 -16.11 -4.23 -12.24
N ALA A 178 -15.62 -5.46 -12.48
CA ALA A 178 -14.19 -5.77 -12.33
C ALA A 178 -13.32 -4.90 -13.23
N TYR A 179 -13.75 -4.62 -14.47
CA TYR A 179 -13.08 -3.68 -15.37
C TYR A 179 -12.85 -2.30 -14.73
N PHE A 180 -13.87 -1.70 -14.12
CA PHE A 180 -13.70 -0.40 -13.45
C PHE A 180 -12.88 -0.51 -12.16
N CYS A 181 -12.97 -1.63 -11.44
CA CYS A 181 -12.08 -1.89 -10.30
C CYS A 181 -10.61 -1.98 -10.73
N VAL A 182 -10.31 -2.53 -11.92
CA VAL A 182 -8.95 -2.50 -12.49
C VAL A 182 -8.48 -1.06 -12.65
N GLU A 183 -9.24 -0.25 -13.38
CA GLU A 183 -8.84 1.12 -13.72
C GLU A 183 -8.65 1.98 -12.47
N PHE A 184 -9.62 1.95 -11.54
CA PHE A 184 -9.52 2.71 -10.30
C PHE A 184 -8.43 2.17 -9.37
N GLY A 185 -8.29 0.85 -9.26
CA GLY A 185 -7.27 0.22 -8.43
C GLY A 185 -5.86 0.59 -8.87
N ARG A 186 -5.60 0.56 -10.18
CA ARG A 186 -4.33 1.02 -10.77
C ARG A 186 -4.10 2.50 -10.51
N GLY A 187 -5.12 3.34 -10.72
CA GLY A 187 -5.06 4.78 -10.45
C GLY A 187 -4.73 5.11 -8.98
N MET A 188 -5.24 4.30 -8.05
CA MET A 188 -4.94 4.39 -6.61
C MET A 188 -3.59 3.74 -6.23
N GLY A 189 -2.91 3.09 -7.17
CA GLY A 189 -1.60 2.48 -6.97
C GLY A 189 -1.64 1.08 -6.37
N PHE A 190 -2.75 0.34 -6.45
CA PHE A 190 -2.76 -1.08 -6.12
C PHE A 190 -1.94 -1.89 -7.14
N GLU A 191 -1.31 -2.97 -6.68
CA GLU A 191 -1.02 -4.10 -7.54
C GLU A 191 -2.34 -4.81 -7.84
N VAL A 192 -2.82 -4.73 -9.08
CA VAL A 192 -4.08 -5.36 -9.45
C VAL A 192 -3.77 -6.69 -10.12
N ILE A 193 -4.40 -7.75 -9.62
CA ILE A 193 -4.33 -9.11 -10.18
C ILE A 193 -5.75 -9.54 -10.49
N LEU A 194 -5.99 -10.05 -11.71
CA LEU A 194 -7.26 -10.63 -12.12
C LEU A 194 -7.09 -12.15 -12.30
N CYS A 195 -7.84 -12.94 -11.54
CA CYS A 195 -7.95 -14.38 -11.78
C CYS A 195 -9.26 -14.67 -12.50
N GLU A 196 -9.21 -15.14 -13.74
CA GLU A 196 -10.40 -15.47 -14.54
C GLU A 196 -10.14 -16.77 -15.33
N PRO A 197 -10.74 -17.90 -14.94
CA PRO A 197 -10.49 -19.19 -15.60
C PRO A 197 -11.25 -19.37 -16.92
N ARG A 198 -12.26 -18.54 -17.21
CA ARG A 198 -13.11 -18.69 -18.41
C ARG A 198 -12.50 -17.94 -19.58
N ASP A 199 -11.89 -18.67 -20.51
CA ASP A 199 -11.24 -18.09 -21.69
C ASP A 199 -12.21 -17.24 -22.52
N GLU A 200 -13.47 -17.67 -22.64
CA GLU A 200 -14.52 -16.95 -23.37
C GLU A 200 -14.87 -15.59 -22.75
N VAL A 201 -14.65 -15.41 -21.45
CA VAL A 201 -14.91 -14.13 -20.75
C VAL A 201 -13.78 -13.14 -21.01
N LEU A 202 -12.57 -13.64 -21.26
CA LEU A 202 -11.39 -12.82 -21.56
C LEU A 202 -11.23 -12.51 -23.05
N ASP A 203 -12.07 -13.09 -23.92
CA ASP A 203 -11.97 -12.85 -25.35
C ASP A 203 -12.23 -11.37 -25.67
N GLY A 204 -11.31 -10.75 -26.42
CA GLY A 204 -11.32 -9.32 -26.73
C GLY A 204 -11.05 -8.37 -25.55
N VAL A 205 -10.82 -8.89 -24.33
CA VAL A 205 -10.54 -8.07 -23.15
C VAL A 205 -9.06 -7.68 -23.14
N VAL A 206 -8.78 -6.37 -23.17
CA VAL A 206 -7.42 -5.83 -23.06
C VAL A 206 -7.28 -5.06 -21.76
N LEU A 207 -6.50 -5.59 -20.83
CA LEU A 207 -6.19 -4.97 -19.53
C LEU A 207 -4.69 -4.72 -19.45
N ASN A 208 -4.29 -3.47 -19.65
CA ASN A 208 -2.87 -3.11 -19.67
C ASN A 208 -2.32 -2.91 -18.27
N GLY A 209 -1.09 -3.35 -18.01
CA GLY A 209 -0.37 -3.04 -16.78
C GLY A 209 -0.97 -3.67 -15.53
N ILE A 210 -1.61 -4.83 -15.67
CA ILE A 210 -2.00 -5.72 -14.58
C ILE A 210 -1.57 -7.15 -14.89
N GLU A 211 -1.56 -7.98 -13.87
CA GLU A 211 -1.39 -9.42 -14.02
C GLU A 211 -2.75 -10.09 -14.23
N VAL A 212 -2.89 -10.87 -15.30
CA VAL A 212 -4.09 -11.67 -15.58
C VAL A 212 -3.72 -13.16 -15.51
N ARG A 213 -4.36 -13.89 -14.61
CA ARG A 213 -4.17 -15.31 -14.36
C ARG A 213 -5.36 -16.11 -14.89
N ARG A 214 -5.09 -17.06 -15.78
CA ARG A 214 -6.09 -17.99 -16.34
C ARG A 214 -6.23 -19.23 -15.44
N GLU A 215 -6.67 -19.00 -14.22
CA GLU A 215 -6.86 -20.04 -13.20
C GLU A 215 -8.03 -19.66 -12.28
N LEU A 216 -8.50 -20.62 -11.47
CA LEU A 216 -9.54 -20.33 -10.49
C LEU A 216 -8.99 -19.39 -9.41
N PRO A 217 -9.73 -18.34 -9.00
CA PRO A 217 -9.28 -17.46 -7.93
C PRO A 217 -8.98 -18.22 -6.62
N SER A 218 -9.77 -19.25 -6.31
CA SER A 218 -9.53 -20.10 -5.14
C SER A 218 -8.17 -20.82 -5.18
N GLU A 219 -7.72 -21.27 -6.35
CA GLU A 219 -6.41 -21.92 -6.51
C GLU A 219 -5.27 -20.92 -6.30
N PHE A 220 -5.38 -19.73 -6.90
CA PHE A 220 -4.41 -18.66 -6.69
C PHE A 220 -4.30 -18.26 -5.20
N ILE A 221 -5.44 -18.15 -4.51
CA ILE A 221 -5.49 -17.84 -3.08
C ILE A 221 -4.85 -18.96 -2.26
N ALA A 222 -5.23 -20.23 -2.51
CA ALA A 222 -4.70 -21.39 -1.79
C ALA A 222 -3.18 -21.55 -1.96
N ASN A 223 -2.63 -21.12 -3.10
CA ASN A 223 -1.20 -21.14 -3.40
C ASN A 223 -0.42 -19.93 -2.84
N GLY A 224 -0.99 -19.18 -1.90
CA GLY A 224 -0.31 -18.07 -1.24
C GLY A 224 -0.38 -16.74 -2.01
N GLY A 225 -1.34 -16.59 -2.93
CA GLY A 225 -1.55 -15.36 -3.69
C GLY A 225 -2.05 -14.17 -2.87
N CYS A 226 -2.36 -14.36 -1.59
CA CYS A 226 -2.86 -13.32 -0.68
C CYS A 226 -1.99 -13.16 0.57
N HIS A 227 -1.84 -11.92 1.01
CA HIS A 227 -1.16 -11.51 2.24
C HIS A 227 -1.99 -10.46 2.99
N ALA A 228 -1.50 -9.99 4.15
CA ALA A 228 -2.21 -9.04 5.01
C ALA A 228 -2.69 -7.74 4.32
N ASP A 229 -1.99 -7.29 3.27
CA ASP A 229 -2.31 -6.08 2.50
C ASP A 229 -3.04 -6.37 1.18
N THR A 230 -3.68 -7.55 1.07
CA THR A 230 -4.53 -7.92 -0.06
C THR A 230 -6.01 -7.64 0.22
N ALA A 231 -6.68 -6.95 -0.71
CA ALA A 231 -8.13 -6.89 -0.81
C ALA A 231 -8.61 -7.89 -1.87
N VAL A 232 -9.42 -8.86 -1.48
CA VAL A 232 -10.03 -9.85 -2.37
C VAL A 232 -11.45 -9.43 -2.68
N VAL A 233 -11.79 -9.30 -3.97
CA VAL A 233 -13.15 -8.94 -4.40
C VAL A 233 -13.66 -9.89 -5.47
N ALA A 234 -14.84 -10.47 -5.23
CA ALA A 234 -15.53 -11.35 -6.17
C ALA A 234 -16.74 -10.63 -6.78
N LEU A 235 -16.74 -10.53 -8.11
CA LEU A 235 -17.62 -9.63 -8.87
C LEU A 235 -18.32 -10.31 -10.05
N THR A 236 -18.46 -11.64 -10.06
CA THR A 236 -18.95 -12.38 -11.23
C THR A 236 -20.41 -12.84 -11.16
N HIS A 237 -21.01 -12.85 -9.96
CA HIS A 237 -22.31 -13.47 -9.67
C HIS A 237 -22.36 -14.99 -9.85
N ASP A 238 -21.26 -15.66 -10.19
CA ASP A 238 -21.19 -17.11 -10.32
C ASP A 238 -20.73 -17.73 -8.99
N PRO A 239 -21.57 -18.52 -8.29
CA PRO A 239 -21.16 -19.19 -7.06
C PRO A 239 -19.93 -20.09 -7.22
N LYS A 240 -19.68 -20.65 -8.42
CA LYS A 240 -18.49 -21.48 -8.67
C LYS A 240 -17.20 -20.67 -8.63
N ILE A 241 -17.25 -19.38 -8.89
CA ILE A 241 -16.11 -18.47 -8.81
C ILE A 241 -16.13 -17.74 -7.47
N ASP A 242 -17.23 -17.03 -7.20
CA ASP A 242 -17.39 -16.13 -6.07
C ASP A 242 -17.29 -16.88 -4.73
N ASP A 243 -18.05 -17.97 -4.54
CA ASP A 243 -18.08 -18.66 -3.24
C ASP A 243 -16.78 -19.42 -2.98
N LEU A 244 -16.23 -20.10 -3.98
CA LEU A 244 -14.96 -20.81 -3.84
C LEU A 244 -13.84 -19.83 -3.48
N ALA A 245 -13.80 -18.65 -4.10
CA ALA A 245 -12.86 -17.61 -3.73
C ALA A 245 -13.02 -17.19 -2.26
N MET A 246 -14.26 -17.06 -1.78
CA MET A 246 -14.50 -16.69 -0.37
C MET A 246 -14.09 -17.78 0.61
N LEU A 247 -14.36 -19.05 0.31
CA LEU A 247 -13.97 -20.17 1.17
C LEU A 247 -12.46 -20.20 1.42
N GLU A 248 -11.66 -19.84 0.43
CA GLU A 248 -10.21 -19.73 0.59
C GLU A 248 -9.80 -18.37 1.17
N ALA A 249 -10.38 -17.26 0.72
CA ALA A 249 -9.97 -15.92 1.17
C ALA A 249 -10.12 -15.73 2.69
N VAL A 250 -11.18 -16.26 3.31
CA VAL A 250 -11.43 -16.13 4.76
C VAL A 250 -10.40 -16.87 5.62
N ARG A 251 -9.59 -17.74 5.03
CA ARG A 251 -8.48 -18.43 5.71
C ARG A 251 -7.15 -17.68 5.60
N THR A 252 -7.10 -16.62 4.80
CA THR A 252 -5.90 -15.79 4.61
C THR A 252 -5.89 -14.58 5.54
N GLU A 253 -4.80 -13.83 5.57
CA GLU A 253 -4.70 -12.56 6.29
C GLU A 253 -5.29 -11.36 5.52
N ALA A 254 -5.90 -11.57 4.34
CA ALA A 254 -6.46 -10.48 3.52
C ALA A 254 -7.32 -9.53 4.35
N PHE A 255 -6.98 -8.23 4.33
CA PHE A 255 -7.63 -7.22 5.17
C PHE A 255 -9.06 -6.89 4.72
N TYR A 256 -9.40 -7.21 3.47
CA TYR A 256 -10.73 -6.97 2.92
C TYR A 256 -11.16 -8.16 2.04
N ILE A 257 -12.35 -8.68 2.31
CA ILE A 257 -12.94 -9.79 1.57
C ILE A 257 -14.36 -9.39 1.20
N GLY A 258 -14.58 -9.09 -0.08
CA GLY A 258 -15.84 -8.53 -0.55
C GLY A 258 -16.48 -9.35 -1.66
N VAL A 259 -17.81 -9.45 -1.66
CA VAL A 259 -18.53 -10.08 -2.76
C VAL A 259 -19.75 -9.30 -3.18
N MET A 260 -19.85 -9.05 -4.48
CA MET A 260 -20.99 -8.38 -5.07
C MET A 260 -22.28 -9.19 -4.91
N GLY A 261 -23.38 -8.50 -4.65
CA GLY A 261 -24.72 -9.07 -4.55
C GLY A 261 -25.69 -8.10 -3.88
N SER A 262 -26.97 -8.19 -4.24
CA SER A 262 -28.04 -7.54 -3.48
C SER A 262 -28.12 -8.13 -2.06
N LYS A 263 -28.83 -7.46 -1.15
CA LYS A 263 -29.05 -7.98 0.20
C LYS A 263 -29.57 -9.43 0.19
N ALA A 264 -30.59 -9.70 -0.62
CA ALA A 264 -31.17 -11.04 -0.76
C ALA A 264 -30.17 -12.06 -1.33
N THR A 265 -29.37 -11.69 -2.32
CA THR A 265 -28.33 -12.58 -2.90
C THR A 265 -27.21 -12.85 -1.89
N SER A 266 -26.81 -11.83 -1.12
CA SER A 266 -25.82 -11.96 -0.06
C SER A 266 -26.29 -12.86 1.08
N ASP A 267 -27.57 -12.78 1.48
CA ASP A 267 -28.12 -13.63 2.54
C ASP A 267 -28.16 -15.11 2.10
N LYS A 268 -28.58 -15.39 0.85
CA LYS A 268 -28.48 -16.73 0.26
C LYS A 268 -27.03 -17.23 0.13
N ARG A 269 -26.08 -16.34 -0.16
CA ARG A 269 -24.65 -16.68 -0.21
C ARG A 269 -24.14 -17.07 1.16
N ARG A 270 -24.45 -16.30 2.21
CA ARG A 270 -24.08 -16.63 3.60
C ARG A 270 -24.61 -18.00 3.99
N GLU A 271 -25.87 -18.28 3.67
CA GLU A 271 -26.46 -19.59 3.95
C GLU A 271 -25.71 -20.72 3.24
N ARG A 272 -25.38 -20.59 1.95
CA ARG A 272 -24.58 -21.60 1.24
C ARG A 272 -23.18 -21.76 1.84
N LEU A 273 -22.48 -20.66 2.09
CA LEU A 273 -21.14 -20.67 2.67
C LEU A 273 -21.11 -21.32 4.06
N GLN A 274 -22.16 -21.12 4.85
CA GLN A 274 -22.32 -21.78 6.14
C GLN A 274 -22.64 -23.27 5.99
N ARG A 275 -23.67 -23.61 5.22
CA ARG A 275 -24.20 -24.99 5.15
C ARG A 275 -23.31 -25.94 4.34
N ILE A 276 -22.74 -25.45 3.24
CA ILE A 276 -21.91 -26.25 2.31
C ILE A 276 -20.44 -26.04 2.62
N GLY A 277 -20.04 -24.78 2.81
CA GLY A 277 -18.65 -24.41 3.07
C GLY A 277 -18.16 -24.64 4.49
N GLY A 278 -19.09 -24.85 5.43
CA GLY A 278 -18.76 -25.07 6.84
C GLY A 278 -18.22 -23.84 7.57
N LEU A 279 -18.40 -22.64 7.01
CA LEU A 279 -17.87 -21.42 7.63
C LEU A 279 -18.59 -21.07 8.93
N GLY A 280 -17.80 -20.76 9.96
CA GLY A 280 -18.27 -20.26 11.25
C GLY A 280 -18.70 -18.80 11.20
N CYS A 281 -19.26 -18.31 12.31
CA CYS A 281 -19.72 -16.92 12.42
C CYS A 281 -18.59 -15.91 12.20
N ASP A 282 -17.39 -16.18 12.74
CA ASP A 282 -16.25 -15.27 12.65
C ASP A 282 -15.71 -15.17 11.22
N GLU A 283 -15.64 -16.30 10.49
CA GLU A 283 -15.24 -16.33 9.09
C GLU A 283 -16.26 -15.60 8.20
N LEU A 284 -17.55 -15.83 8.44
CA LEU A 284 -18.62 -15.14 7.72
C LEU A 284 -18.64 -13.62 8.01
N ALA A 285 -18.25 -13.20 9.22
CA ALA A 285 -18.17 -11.79 9.60
C ALA A 285 -17.08 -11.04 8.83
N ARG A 286 -16.02 -11.73 8.37
CA ARG A 286 -15.00 -11.14 7.48
C ARG A 286 -15.51 -10.81 6.08
N ILE A 287 -16.64 -11.37 5.65
CA ILE A 287 -17.15 -11.22 4.29
C ILE A 287 -18.10 -10.01 4.18
N HIS A 288 -17.66 -9.02 3.41
CA HIS A 288 -18.44 -7.84 3.03
C HIS A 288 -19.42 -8.20 1.89
N ALA A 289 -20.66 -8.52 2.27
CA ALA A 289 -21.74 -8.86 1.34
C ALA A 289 -23.09 -8.28 1.84
N PRO A 290 -23.68 -7.24 1.22
CA PRO A 290 -23.23 -6.56 0.01
C PRO A 290 -21.86 -5.89 0.17
N ILE A 291 -21.05 -5.98 -0.87
CA ILE A 291 -19.75 -5.32 -0.96
C ILE A 291 -19.92 -3.80 -1.12
N GLY A 292 -18.93 -3.03 -0.66
CA GLY A 292 -18.85 -1.60 -0.92
C GLY A 292 -19.71 -0.74 0.02
N LEU A 293 -19.50 0.57 -0.05
CA LEU A 293 -20.28 1.55 0.68
C LEU A 293 -21.67 1.72 0.06
N ASN A 294 -22.66 2.07 0.88
CA ASN A 294 -24.00 2.34 0.39
C ASN A 294 -24.08 3.76 -0.18
N LEU A 295 -23.61 3.93 -1.43
CA LEU A 295 -23.61 5.22 -2.13
C LEU A 295 -24.80 5.40 -3.09
N GLY A 296 -25.76 4.47 -3.07
CA GLY A 296 -26.86 4.44 -4.05
C GLY A 296 -26.40 4.06 -5.48
N SER A 297 -25.24 3.43 -5.61
CA SER A 297 -24.62 3.03 -6.87
C SER A 297 -25.48 2.07 -7.70
N LYS A 298 -25.58 2.31 -9.01
CA LYS A 298 -26.35 1.51 -9.97
C LYS A 298 -25.53 1.07 -11.18
N THR A 299 -24.62 1.91 -11.66
CA THR A 299 -23.78 1.58 -12.83
C THR A 299 -22.54 0.78 -12.42
N PRO A 300 -21.91 0.00 -13.32
CA PRO A 300 -20.70 -0.74 -12.98
C PRO A 300 -19.57 0.13 -12.43
N ALA A 301 -19.39 1.35 -12.97
CA ALA A 301 -18.41 2.31 -12.47
C ALA A 301 -18.75 2.83 -11.07
N GLU A 302 -20.01 3.17 -10.80
CA GLU A 302 -20.45 3.58 -9.46
C GLU A 302 -20.29 2.47 -8.43
N ILE A 303 -20.58 1.22 -8.82
CA ILE A 303 -20.40 0.05 -7.95
C ILE A 303 -18.91 -0.14 -7.67
N ALA A 304 -18.04 -0.09 -8.67
CA ALA A 304 -16.60 -0.17 -8.49
C ALA A 304 -16.06 0.94 -7.58
N LEU A 305 -16.56 2.17 -7.74
CA LEU A 305 -16.24 3.28 -6.85
C LEU A 305 -16.67 2.99 -5.40
N ALA A 306 -17.88 2.49 -5.19
CA ALA A 306 -18.37 2.11 -3.87
C ALA A 306 -17.53 0.99 -3.23
N VAL A 307 -17.06 0.02 -4.03
CA VAL A 307 -16.17 -1.06 -3.60
C VAL A 307 -14.82 -0.50 -3.17
N LEU A 308 -14.15 0.29 -4.00
CA LEU A 308 -12.83 0.84 -3.66
C LEU A 308 -12.89 1.85 -2.51
N ALA A 309 -13.99 2.61 -2.39
CA ALA A 309 -14.21 3.49 -1.24
C ALA A 309 -14.31 2.69 0.07
N ASP A 310 -14.97 1.52 0.07
CA ASP A 310 -15.04 0.66 1.25
C ASP A 310 -13.70 0.01 1.57
N ILE A 311 -12.96 -0.44 0.56
CA ILE A 311 -11.58 -0.95 0.72
C ILE A 311 -10.69 0.12 1.37
N LEU A 312 -10.74 1.35 0.85
CA LEU A 312 -9.97 2.48 1.37
C LEU A 312 -10.34 2.80 2.83
N ARG A 313 -11.64 2.76 3.14
CA ARG A 313 -12.16 2.96 4.49
C ARG A 313 -11.59 1.93 5.47
N VAL A 314 -11.73 0.64 5.16
CA VAL A 314 -11.26 -0.46 6.02
C VAL A 314 -9.75 -0.37 6.23
N ARG A 315 -9.00 -0.16 5.15
CA ARG A 315 -7.55 0.01 5.15
C ARG A 315 -7.07 1.14 6.05
N ASN A 316 -7.79 2.25 6.06
CA ASN A 316 -7.46 3.40 6.88
C ASN A 316 -8.02 3.28 8.33
N GLY A 317 -8.61 2.14 8.70
CA GLY A 317 -9.14 1.91 10.04
C GLY A 317 -10.41 2.72 10.37
N ILE A 318 -11.13 3.22 9.36
CA ILE A 318 -12.34 4.01 9.57
C ILE A 318 -13.54 3.08 9.75
N GLU A 319 -14.25 3.18 10.86
CA GLU A 319 -15.46 2.39 11.08
C GLU A 319 -16.60 2.83 10.15
N ARG A 320 -17.47 1.90 9.77
CA ARG A 320 -18.59 2.21 8.86
C ARG A 320 -19.60 3.19 9.48
N ALA A 321 -19.67 3.26 10.81
CA ALA A 321 -20.53 4.18 11.55
C ALA A 321 -20.01 5.64 11.57
N ALA A 322 -18.76 5.87 11.15
CA ALA A 322 -18.14 7.19 11.12
C ALA A 322 -18.36 7.94 9.78
N LEU A 323 -19.24 7.43 8.90
CA LEU A 323 -19.56 7.98 7.59
C LEU A 323 -20.81 8.87 7.61
#